data_AF-A0A9K3GFE0-F1
#
_entry.id   AF-A0A9K3GFE0-F1
#
_cell.length_a   1.000
_cell.length_b   1.000
_cell.length_c   1.000
_cell.angle_alpha   90.00
_cell.angle_beta   90.00
_cell.angle_gamma   90.00
#
_symmetry.space_group_name_H-M   'P 1'
#
loop_
_entity.id
_entity.type
_entity.pdbx_description
1 polymer ?
#
loop_
_entity_poly.entity_id
_entity_poly.type
_entity_poly.pdbx_seq_one_letter_code
_entity_poly.pdbx_strand_id
1 'polypeptide(L)'
;MVGSEVYSHEVKKAEVIKSAFRRSIGLRIKEQKEVYEGEVVKVLPVEADNPTGGYGRVISHVLLTLQTKKGQKELKLDPAIHQQLEKEQVKQGDVIYIEATSGAVKRVGRSDRYATEFDLE
;
A
#
# COMPACT_ATOMS: atom_id res chain seq x y z
N MET A 1 -2.23 -12.54 30.76
CA MET A 1 -1.08 -13.39 31.12
C MET A 1 -1.53 -14.31 32.22
N VAL A 2 -1.66 -15.59 31.92
CA VAL A 2 -2.01 -16.61 32.92
C VAL A 2 -0.70 -17.09 33.56
N GLY A 3 -0.69 -17.38 34.86
CA GLY A 3 0.54 -17.78 35.58
C GLY A 3 1.26 -19.00 34.98
N SER A 4 0.54 -19.84 34.22
CA SER A 4 1.07 -20.98 33.49
C SER A 4 1.94 -20.58 32.28
N GLU A 5 1.72 -19.42 31.66
CA GLU A 5 2.51 -18.93 30.51
C GLU A 5 3.93 -18.50 30.90
N VAL A 6 4.19 -18.32 32.21
CA VAL A 6 5.52 -17.97 32.75
C VAL A 6 6.46 -19.17 32.72
N TYR A 7 5.92 -20.39 32.77
CA TYR A 7 6.69 -21.62 32.84
C TYR A 7 6.82 -22.22 31.43
N SER A 8 7.88 -21.82 30.71
CA SER A 8 8.27 -22.39 29.42
C SER A 8 9.62 -23.09 29.53
N HIS A 9 9.80 -24.16 28.75
CA HIS A 9 11.11 -24.81 28.57
C HIS A 9 11.97 -24.12 27.51
N GLU A 10 11.35 -23.36 26.61
CA GLU A 10 12.03 -22.70 25.48
C GLU A 10 12.60 -21.33 25.86
N VAL A 11 11.94 -20.62 26.80
CA VAL A 11 12.27 -19.23 27.14
C VAL A 11 12.44 -19.09 28.64
N LYS A 12 13.48 -18.36 29.06
CA LYS A 12 13.73 -18.11 30.49
C LYS A 12 12.56 -17.35 31.10
N LYS A 13 12.11 -17.79 32.28
CA LYS A 13 11.02 -17.14 33.05
C LYS A 13 11.19 -15.62 33.17
N ALA A 14 12.43 -15.15 33.39
CA ALA A 14 12.76 -13.73 33.49
C ALA A 14 12.52 -12.96 32.18
N GLU A 15 12.73 -13.56 31.01
CA GLU A 15 12.47 -12.94 29.72
C GLU A 15 10.97 -12.87 29.42
N VAL A 16 10.22 -13.90 29.79
CA VAL A 16 8.76 -13.91 29.67
C VAL A 16 8.17 -12.75 30.48
N ILE A 17 8.60 -12.59 31.73
CA ILE A 17 8.20 -11.46 32.59
C ILE A 17 8.65 -10.12 32.00
N LYS A 18 9.92 -10.00 31.56
CA LYS A 18 10.44 -8.76 30.96
C LYS A 18 9.68 -8.36 29.70
N SER A 19 9.30 -9.34 28.87
CA SER A 19 8.51 -9.11 27.66
C SER A 19 7.09 -8.66 28.01
N ALA A 20 6.47 -9.25 29.04
CA ALA A 20 5.15 -8.84 29.52
C ALA A 20 5.17 -7.39 30.03
N PHE A 21 6.22 -6.99 30.77
CA PHE A 21 6.41 -5.60 31.18
C PHE A 21 6.59 -4.66 29.99
N ARG A 22 7.42 -5.01 29.00
CA ARG A 22 7.59 -4.20 27.78
C ARG A 22 6.29 -4.07 26.98
N ARG A 23 5.50 -5.14 26.86
CA ARG A 23 4.18 -5.12 26.19
C ARG A 23 3.15 -4.29 26.94
N SER A 24 3.29 -4.15 28.26
CA SER A 24 2.40 -3.35 29.10
C SER A 24 2.72 -1.85 29.06
N ILE A 25 3.90 -1.46 28.55
CA ILE A 25 4.27 -0.06 28.35
C ILE A 25 3.72 0.41 27.00
N GLY A 26 2.66 1.23 27.05
CA GLY A 26 2.12 1.86 25.86
C GLY A 26 2.90 3.13 25.49
N LEU A 27 3.52 3.15 24.31
CA LEU A 27 4.03 4.37 23.70
C LEU A 27 3.03 4.86 22.64
N ARG A 28 2.67 6.15 22.70
CA ARG A 28 1.81 6.79 21.70
C ARG A 28 2.65 7.79 20.93
N ILE A 29 2.91 7.49 19.66
CA ILE A 29 3.65 8.36 18.75
C ILE A 29 2.64 8.89 17.73
N LYS A 30 2.66 10.20 17.51
CA LYS A 30 1.94 10.84 16.41
C LYS A 30 2.93 11.09 15.30
N GLU A 31 2.66 10.50 14.15
CA GLU A 31 3.45 10.67 12.93
C GLU A 31 2.58 11.36 11.89
N GLN A 32 3.16 12.31 11.17
CA GLN A 32 2.53 12.89 9.99
C GLN A 32 2.90 12.04 8.78
N LYS A 33 1.87 11.55 8.08
CA LYS A 33 2.03 10.72 6.89
C LYS A 33 1.46 11.45 5.71
N GLU A 34 2.23 11.48 4.63
CA GLU A 34 1.74 12.01 3.35
C GLU A 34 0.93 10.94 2.64
N VAL A 35 -0.32 11.31 2.32
CA VAL A 35 -1.31 10.40 1.75
C VAL A 35 -1.91 11.03 0.50
N TYR A 36 -2.02 10.23 -0.54
CA TYR A 36 -2.67 10.62 -1.80
C TYR A 36 -3.94 9.80 -1.95
N GLU A 37 -5.05 10.50 -2.06
CA GLU A 37 -6.37 9.91 -2.29
C GLU A 37 -7.00 10.53 -3.53
N GLY A 38 -7.54 9.68 -4.40
CA GLY A 38 -8.21 10.16 -5.59
C GLY A 38 -8.72 9.03 -6.48
N GLU A 39 -9.48 9.43 -7.48
CA GLU A 39 -9.96 8.56 -8.55
C GLU A 39 -8.84 8.30 -9.55
N VAL A 40 -8.66 7.04 -9.94
CA VAL A 40 -7.68 6.63 -10.94
C VAL A 40 -8.22 6.95 -12.33
N VAL A 41 -7.60 7.92 -13.01
CA VAL A 41 -7.94 8.24 -14.40
C VAL A 41 -7.11 7.39 -15.36
N LYS A 42 -5.80 7.30 -15.09
CA LYS A 42 -4.86 6.64 -15.99
C LYS A 42 -3.74 5.97 -15.22
N VAL A 43 -3.39 4.76 -15.62
CA VAL A 43 -2.23 4.01 -15.14
C VAL A 43 -1.37 3.68 -16.35
N LEU A 44 -0.14 4.21 -16.37
CA LEU A 44 0.83 3.95 -17.44
C LEU A 44 2.10 3.34 -16.83
N PRO A 45 2.33 2.03 -16.97
CA PRO A 45 3.62 1.45 -16.65
C PRO A 45 4.65 1.85 -17.72
N VAL A 46 5.77 2.42 -17.29
CA VAL A 46 6.91 2.73 -18.17
C VAL A 46 7.93 1.62 -18.03
N GLU A 47 7.90 0.71 -18.99
CA GLU A 47 8.90 -0.35 -19.14
C GLU A 47 10.21 0.27 -19.65
N ALA A 48 11.34 -0.08 -19.02
CA ALA A 48 12.66 0.26 -19.54
C ALA A 48 13.39 -1.02 -19.95
N ASP A 49 14.24 -0.89 -20.97
CA ASP A 49 15.10 -1.98 -21.41
C ASP A 49 16.14 -2.31 -20.32
N ASN A 50 16.29 -3.61 -20.09
CA ASN A 50 17.15 -4.12 -19.04
C ASN A 50 18.63 -3.95 -19.44
N PRO A 51 19.49 -3.26 -18.67
CA PRO A 51 20.89 -3.05 -19.04
C PRO A 51 21.75 -4.34 -19.05
N THR A 52 21.20 -5.48 -18.64
CA THR A 52 21.91 -6.77 -18.50
C THR A 52 21.49 -7.84 -19.52
N GLY A 53 20.81 -7.47 -20.61
CA GLY A 53 20.62 -8.35 -21.78
C GLY A 53 19.75 -9.60 -21.56
N GLY A 54 19.05 -9.72 -20.43
CA GLY A 54 18.10 -10.80 -20.17
C GLY A 54 16.70 -10.48 -20.73
N TYR A 55 16.04 -11.48 -21.32
CA TYR A 55 14.63 -11.42 -21.73
C TYR A 55 13.75 -11.15 -20.51
N GLY A 56 13.39 -9.89 -20.31
CA GLY A 56 12.47 -9.46 -19.26
C GLY A 56 12.42 -7.95 -19.25
N ARG A 57 11.30 -7.38 -19.70
CA ARG A 57 11.06 -5.94 -19.60
C ARG A 57 10.91 -5.61 -18.12
N VAL A 58 11.77 -4.73 -17.61
CA VAL A 58 11.72 -4.31 -16.21
C VAL A 58 10.91 -3.02 -16.16
N ILE A 59 9.86 -3.00 -15.34
CA ILE A 59 9.07 -1.79 -15.11
C ILE A 59 9.97 -0.82 -14.34
N SER A 60 10.24 0.35 -14.93
CA SER A 60 11.15 1.35 -14.35
C SER A 60 10.43 2.32 -13.43
N HIS A 61 9.19 2.70 -13.77
CA HIS A 61 8.31 3.54 -12.96
C HIS A 61 6.89 3.49 -13.52
N VAL A 62 5.92 3.87 -12.70
CA VAL A 62 4.51 4.00 -13.11
C VAL A 62 4.11 5.45 -13.07
N LEU A 63 3.50 5.94 -14.16
CA LEU A 63 2.83 7.23 -14.19
C LEU A 63 1.36 7.00 -13.86
N LEU A 64 0.96 7.44 -12.68
CA LEU A 64 -0.40 7.32 -12.19
C LEU A 64 -1.04 8.71 -12.18
N THR A 65 -2.17 8.84 -12.86
CA THR A 65 -2.93 10.09 -12.87
C THR A 65 -4.15 9.96 -11.96
N LEU A 66 -4.15 10.74 -10.88
CA LEU A 66 -5.24 10.82 -9.91
C LEU A 66 -6.08 12.09 -10.11
N GLN A 67 -7.40 11.95 -10.04
CA GLN A 67 -8.34 13.05 -10.11
C GLN A 67 -9.07 13.21 -8.78
N THR A 68 -9.25 14.46 -8.39
CA THR A 68 -10.11 14.86 -7.27
C THR A 68 -11.08 15.95 -7.73
N LYS A 69 -12.01 16.35 -6.85
CA LYS A 69 -12.93 17.47 -7.12
C LYS A 69 -12.23 18.80 -7.41
N LYS A 70 -10.99 18.97 -6.93
CA LYS A 70 -10.23 20.22 -7.06
C LYS A 70 -9.32 20.25 -8.29
N GLY A 71 -9.02 19.10 -8.88
CA GLY A 71 -8.11 19.00 -10.02
C GLY A 71 -7.48 17.63 -10.17
N GLN A 72 -6.60 17.55 -11.17
CA GLN A 72 -5.87 16.35 -11.56
C GLN A 72 -4.40 16.47 -11.14
N LYS A 73 -3.79 15.36 -10.71
CA LYS A 73 -2.35 15.30 -10.43
C LYS A 73 -1.77 14.02 -11.01
N GLU A 74 -0.69 14.17 -11.76
CA GLU A 74 0.13 13.05 -12.22
C GLU A 74 1.24 12.78 -11.20
N LEU A 75 1.37 11.51 -10.81
CA LEU A 75 2.33 11.02 -9.85
C LEU A 75 3.23 9.98 -10.52
N LYS A 76 4.55 10.17 -10.35
CA LYS A 76 5.54 9.16 -10.72
C LYS A 76 5.77 8.26 -9.51
N LEU A 77 5.43 6.99 -9.65
CA LEU A 77 5.47 5.98 -8.60
C LEU A 77 6.54 4.93 -8.88
N ASP A 78 7.07 4.36 -7.80
CA ASP A 78 8.08 3.31 -7.84
C ASP A 78 7.50 1.99 -8.40
N PRO A 79 8.30 1.15 -9.07
CA PRO A 79 7.89 -0.18 -9.54
C PRO A 79 7.29 -1.08 -8.46
N ALA A 80 7.70 -0.95 -7.19
CA ALA A 80 7.10 -1.72 -6.10
C ALA A 80 5.60 -1.42 -5.92
N ILE A 81 5.18 -0.19 -6.20
CA ILE A 81 3.78 0.24 -6.11
C ILE A 81 2.97 -0.35 -7.26
N HIS A 82 3.57 -0.58 -8.42
CA HIS A 82 2.92 -1.29 -9.54
C HIS A 82 2.42 -2.67 -9.12
N GLN A 83 3.27 -3.44 -8.46
CA GLN A 83 2.93 -4.79 -8.00
C GLN A 83 1.78 -4.76 -6.99
N GLN A 84 1.72 -3.73 -6.14
CA GLN A 84 0.61 -3.56 -5.21
C GLN A 84 -0.69 -3.16 -5.92
N LEU A 85 -0.62 -2.29 -6.92
CA LEU A 85 -1.78 -1.92 -7.75
C LEU A 85 -2.35 -3.14 -8.49
N GLU A 86 -1.49 -4.00 -9.02
CA GLU A 86 -1.90 -5.26 -9.65
C GLU A 86 -2.54 -6.23 -8.64
N LYS A 87 -1.95 -6.34 -7.45
CA LYS A 87 -2.47 -7.19 -6.37
C LYS A 87 -3.86 -6.75 -5.90
N GLU A 88 -4.08 -5.46 -5.77
CA GLU A 88 -5.37 -4.86 -5.40
C GLU A 88 -6.35 -4.77 -6.58
N GLN A 89 -5.95 -5.22 -7.78
CA GLN A 89 -6.73 -5.22 -9.02
C GLN A 89 -7.36 -3.86 -9.33
N VAL A 90 -6.58 -2.80 -9.18
CA VAL A 90 -7.05 -1.43 -9.38
C VAL A 90 -7.35 -1.18 -10.86
N LYS A 91 -8.55 -0.68 -11.16
CA LYS A 91 -8.99 -0.29 -12.50
C LYS A 91 -9.17 1.22 -12.61
N GLN A 92 -9.26 1.71 -13.84
CA GLN A 92 -9.67 3.10 -14.09
C GLN A 92 -11.07 3.32 -13.51
N GLY A 93 -11.27 4.44 -12.83
CA GLY A 93 -12.48 4.79 -12.10
C GLY A 93 -12.55 4.28 -10.66
N ASP A 94 -11.56 3.54 -10.17
CA ASP A 94 -11.46 3.19 -8.75
C ASP A 94 -10.92 4.37 -7.93
N VAL A 95 -11.39 4.49 -6.69
CA VAL A 95 -10.87 5.43 -5.69
C VAL A 95 -9.83 4.69 -4.86
N ILE A 96 -8.60 5.18 -4.89
CA ILE A 96 -7.48 4.55 -4.20
C ILE A 96 -6.83 5.50 -3.19
N TYR A 97 -6.24 4.88 -2.19
CA TYR A 97 -5.44 5.51 -1.15
C TYR A 97 -4.00 5.01 -1.29
N ILE A 98 -3.05 5.93 -1.41
CA ILE A 98 -1.61 5.64 -1.52
C ILE A 98 -0.89 6.38 -0.39
N GLU A 99 -0.15 5.63 0.41
CA GLU A 99 0.78 6.20 1.38
C GLU A 99 2.14 6.42 0.73
N ALA A 100 2.63 7.66 0.71
CA ALA A 100 3.84 8.03 -0.02
C ALA A 100 5.10 7.35 0.51
N THR A 101 5.16 7.11 1.82
CA THR A 101 6.35 6.60 2.50
C THR A 101 6.45 5.08 2.47
N SER A 102 5.34 4.38 2.70
CA SER A 102 5.32 2.91 2.73
C SER A 102 5.06 2.30 1.34
N GLY A 103 4.56 3.11 0.40
CA GLY A 103 4.08 2.64 -0.89
C GLY A 103 2.80 1.81 -0.79
N ALA A 104 2.17 1.72 0.40
CA ALA A 104 0.97 0.93 0.62
C ALA A 104 -0.20 1.48 -0.18
N VAL A 105 -0.77 0.64 -1.05
CA VAL A 105 -1.96 0.95 -1.83
C VAL A 105 -3.18 0.24 -1.23
N LYS A 106 -4.29 0.96 -1.13
CA LYS A 106 -5.59 0.40 -0.76
C LYS A 106 -6.66 0.90 -1.71
N ARG A 107 -7.51 -0.01 -2.18
CA ARG A 107 -8.72 0.35 -2.90
C ARG A 107 -9.82 0.74 -1.89
N VAL A 108 -10.24 1.99 -1.92
CA VAL A 108 -11.25 2.55 -1.01
C VAL A 108 -12.67 2.36 -1.56
N GLY A 109 -12.82 2.42 -2.88
CA GLY A 109 -14.11 2.25 -3.53
C GLY A 109 -14.05 2.48 -5.03
N ARG A 110 -15.21 2.78 -5.62
CA ARG A 110 -15.37 3.11 -7.03
C ARG A 110 -16.00 4.49 -7.16
N SER A 111 -15.59 5.25 -8.17
CA SER A 111 -16.13 6.58 -8.44
C SER A 111 -17.55 6.50 -8.98
N ASP A 112 -18.40 7.45 -8.57
CA ASP A 112 -19.81 7.52 -8.97
C ASP A 112 -19.99 7.65 -10.49
N ARG A 113 -19.01 8.25 -11.18
CA ARG A 113 -19.02 8.41 -12.65
C ARG A 113 -18.91 7.06 -13.38
N TYR A 114 -18.17 6.15 -12.77
CA TYR A 114 -17.91 4.81 -13.28
C TYR A 114 -18.78 3.73 -12.58
N ALA A 115 -19.58 4.12 -11.59
CA ALA A 115 -20.51 3.23 -10.89
C ALA A 115 -21.72 2.85 -11.77
N THR A 116 -22.10 3.72 -12.71
CA THR A 116 -23.19 3.49 -13.68
C THR A 116 -22.76 2.82 -14.98
N GLU A 117 -21.45 2.62 -15.22
CA GLU A 117 -20.94 2.02 -16.47
C GLU A 117 -20.86 0.48 -16.44
N PHE A 118 -21.48 -0.18 -15.46
CA PHE A 118 -21.60 -1.64 -15.44
C PHE A 118 -23.06 -2.07 -15.33
N ASP A 119 -23.74 -1.99 -16.48
CA ASP A 119 -24.75 -2.98 -16.86
C ASP A 119 -24.80 -3.07 -18.39
N LEU A 120 -23.71 -3.56 -19.00
CA LEU A 120 -23.69 -4.23 -20.31
C LEU A 120 -22.26 -4.75 -20.60
N GLU A 121 -22.22 -6.05 -20.90
CA GLU A 121 -21.10 -6.96 -21.23
C GLU A 121 -20.43 -7.72 -20.05
#